data_AF-A0A495ZE57-F1
#
_entry.id   AF-A0A495ZE57-F1
#
_cell.length_a   1.000
_cell.length_b   1.000
_cell.length_c   1.000
_cell.angle_alpha   90.00
_cell.angle_beta   90.00
_cell.angle_gamma   90.00
#
_symmetry.space_group_name_H-M   'P 1'
#
loop_
_entity.id
_entity.type
_entity.pdbx_description
1 polymer ?
#
loop_
_entity_poly.entity_id
_entity_poly.type
_entity_poly.pdbx_seq_one_letter_code
_entity_poly.pdbx_strand_id
1 'polypeptide(L)'
;MPNRFFIPMLAIAIVAIGFSLWKMSLTDTPEVQKIYRTTTPAQETVPMSVNPTDTALETRPRTEDIFSPDVKEKRWLQTIADRKASLTPEELRKKQRYFEVVESAEFLELVRNGANMDERHNFMADQGLNVTRNITEVFFRDVFPTGTPADYEPEMRAKLSQLITENGGLTLEVLEAFSADPRAIHWIIGQFQGDYALNGELTKWLIDVDQKSILPETPRVDTIAKPNATSQIQEPLPAPVDNTTVKVPQETFHNETGEDITTITPIPEGNIDLEAEFRKWFTPESPKTSEFPTEKTVETALWEHVSSERLTRAMTTLNQYGPQEGLRRLKTSDPELAKQLEPLLLKQQEND
;
A
#
# COMPACT_ATOMS: atom_id res chain seq x y z
N MET A 1 -24.34 11.07 -15.79
CA MET A 1 -23.26 11.19 -14.80
C MET A 1 -21.92 10.92 -15.50
N PRO A 2 -21.06 11.93 -15.67
CA PRO A 2 -19.80 11.78 -16.41
C PRO A 2 -18.68 11.16 -15.54
N ASN A 3 -17.88 10.27 -16.14
CA ASN A 3 -16.50 9.86 -15.81
C ASN A 3 -16.05 9.75 -14.32
N ARG A 4 -16.89 9.26 -13.41
CA ARG A 4 -16.49 9.04 -12.00
C ARG A 4 -15.41 7.95 -11.81
N PHE A 5 -15.21 7.08 -12.80
CA PHE A 5 -14.23 5.99 -12.76
C PHE A 5 -12.86 6.33 -13.40
N PHE A 6 -12.76 7.46 -14.12
CA PHE A 6 -11.60 7.75 -14.98
C PHE A 6 -10.39 8.30 -14.21
N ILE A 7 -10.61 9.35 -13.41
CA ILE A 7 -9.57 9.98 -12.57
C ILE A 7 -8.98 8.98 -11.55
N PRO A 8 -9.78 8.08 -10.94
CA PRO A 8 -9.23 7.10 -10.02
C PRO A 8 -8.16 6.15 -10.55
N MET A 9 -8.46 5.62 -11.74
CA MET A 9 -7.65 4.63 -12.41
C MET A 9 -6.31 5.20 -12.85
N LEU A 10 -6.24 6.53 -13.01
CA LEU A 10 -5.02 7.23 -13.33
C LEU A 10 -4.11 7.32 -12.10
N ALA A 11 -4.66 7.67 -10.92
CA ALA A 11 -3.92 7.80 -9.68
C ALA A 11 -3.31 6.46 -9.21
N ILE A 12 -4.08 5.37 -9.17
CA ILE A 12 -3.56 4.05 -8.74
C ILE A 12 -2.45 3.58 -9.68
N ALA A 13 -2.65 3.71 -11.00
CA ALA A 13 -1.64 3.26 -11.94
C ALA A 13 -0.33 4.04 -11.79
N ILE A 14 -0.40 5.36 -11.56
CA ILE A 14 0.78 6.20 -11.35
C ILE A 14 1.50 5.85 -10.05
N VAL A 15 0.76 5.66 -8.95
CA VAL A 15 1.34 5.32 -7.63
C VAL A 15 1.96 3.92 -7.65
N ALA A 16 1.26 2.92 -8.21
CA ALA A 16 1.71 1.54 -8.23
C ALA A 16 2.91 1.33 -9.19
N ILE A 17 2.91 1.99 -10.36
CA ILE A 17 4.03 1.94 -11.31
C ILE A 17 5.23 2.72 -10.75
N GLY A 18 4.99 3.90 -10.14
CA GLY A 18 6.01 4.71 -9.50
C GLY A 18 6.71 3.96 -8.36
N PHE A 19 5.95 3.29 -7.50
CA PHE A 19 6.46 2.56 -6.34
C PHE A 19 7.22 1.28 -6.75
N SER A 20 6.65 0.47 -7.66
CA SER A 20 7.28 -0.77 -8.14
C SER A 20 8.61 -0.51 -8.85
N LEU A 21 8.71 0.57 -9.64
CA LEU A 21 9.94 0.92 -10.36
C LEU A 21 10.93 1.72 -9.50
N TRP A 22 10.50 2.37 -8.42
CA TRP A 22 11.40 3.02 -7.46
C TRP A 22 12.22 1.99 -6.68
N LYS A 23 11.59 0.93 -6.15
CA LYS A 23 12.32 -0.17 -5.47
C LYS A 23 13.21 -0.98 -6.41
N MET A 24 12.83 -1.17 -7.66
CA MET A 24 13.68 -1.80 -8.69
C MET A 24 14.98 -1.01 -8.96
N SER A 25 15.03 0.27 -8.58
CA SER A 25 16.23 1.11 -8.65
C SER A 25 17.21 0.90 -7.48
N LEU A 26 16.81 0.17 -6.43
CA LEU A 26 17.57 0.02 -5.19
C LEU A 26 18.19 -1.37 -5.01
N THR A 27 17.87 -2.34 -5.87
CA THR A 27 18.33 -3.73 -5.72
C THR A 27 19.23 -4.18 -6.87
N ASP A 28 20.54 -4.16 -6.63
CA ASP A 28 21.48 -5.05 -7.34
C ASP A 28 21.16 -6.48 -6.91
N THR A 29 20.50 -7.25 -7.78
CA THR A 29 20.11 -8.64 -7.45
C THR A 29 21.13 -9.62 -8.02
N PRO A 30 21.67 -10.55 -7.20
CA PRO A 30 22.54 -11.62 -7.68
C PRO A 30 21.76 -12.62 -8.54
N GLU A 31 22.45 -13.15 -9.54
CA GLU A 31 21.94 -14.05 -10.58
C GLU A 31 21.33 -15.34 -9.98
N VAL A 32 20.03 -15.58 -10.22
CA VAL A 32 19.34 -16.81 -9.82
C VAL A 32 18.84 -17.54 -11.07
N GLN A 33 19.46 -18.67 -11.41
CA GLN A 33 18.97 -19.58 -12.46
C GLN A 33 17.71 -20.31 -11.98
N LYS A 34 16.66 -20.35 -12.82
CA LYS A 34 15.46 -21.16 -12.56
C LYS A 34 15.04 -21.99 -13.77
N ILE A 35 14.55 -23.20 -13.47
CA ILE A 35 14.03 -24.23 -14.36
C ILE A 35 12.50 -24.08 -14.44
N TYR A 36 11.92 -24.15 -15.65
CA TYR A 36 10.46 -24.03 -15.86
C TYR A 36 9.81 -25.39 -16.14
N ARG A 37 8.62 -25.62 -15.57
CA ARG A 37 7.66 -26.65 -15.97
C ARG A 37 6.36 -25.96 -16.37
N THR A 38 5.89 -26.23 -17.58
CA THR A 38 4.65 -25.69 -18.14
C THR A 38 3.53 -26.71 -18.00
N THR A 39 2.37 -26.29 -17.49
CA THR A 39 1.13 -27.09 -17.52
C THR A 39 0.01 -26.22 -18.07
N THR A 40 -0.62 -26.69 -19.15
CA THR A 40 -1.69 -26.01 -19.88
C THR A 40 -3.06 -26.45 -19.35
N PRO A 41 -3.97 -25.54 -18.95
CA PRO A 41 -5.35 -25.91 -18.68
C PRO A 41 -6.25 -25.76 -19.93
N ALA A 42 -7.22 -26.67 -20.05
CA ALA A 42 -8.19 -26.74 -21.13
C ALA A 42 -9.34 -25.72 -20.95
N GLN A 43 -9.81 -25.13 -22.05
CA GLN A 43 -10.96 -24.22 -22.08
C GLN A 43 -12.28 -24.98 -22.31
N GLU A 44 -13.30 -24.63 -21.53
CA GLU A 44 -14.70 -25.07 -21.69
C GLU A 44 -15.54 -23.85 -22.12
N THR A 45 -16.26 -23.96 -23.23
CA THR A 45 -17.08 -22.89 -23.82
C THR A 45 -18.57 -23.16 -23.60
N VAL A 46 -19.27 -22.18 -23.02
CA VAL A 46 -20.74 -22.16 -22.92
C VAL A 46 -21.28 -20.99 -23.76
N PRO A 47 -22.28 -21.21 -24.65
CA PRO A 47 -22.87 -20.13 -25.44
C PRO A 47 -23.96 -19.39 -24.65
N MET A 48 -23.90 -18.05 -24.64
CA MET A 48 -24.93 -17.18 -24.08
C MET A 48 -25.73 -16.51 -25.21
N SER A 49 -27.06 -16.63 -25.16
CA SER A 49 -28.02 -16.02 -26.07
C SER A 49 -28.50 -14.68 -25.48
N VAL A 50 -28.46 -13.60 -26.26
CA VAL A 50 -28.90 -12.27 -25.84
C VAL A 50 -29.93 -11.73 -26.83
N ASN A 51 -31.11 -11.34 -26.32
CA ASN A 51 -32.13 -10.57 -27.04
C ASN A 51 -31.93 -9.07 -26.79
N PRO A 52 -32.02 -8.19 -27.81
CA PRO A 52 -31.99 -6.75 -27.61
C PRO A 52 -33.41 -6.21 -27.40
N THR A 53 -33.59 -5.35 -26.39
CA THR A 53 -34.74 -4.43 -26.33
C THR A 53 -34.18 -3.02 -26.24
N ASP A 54 -34.45 -2.25 -27.30
CA ASP A 54 -34.06 -0.87 -27.48
C ASP A 54 -34.67 0.03 -26.41
N THR A 55 -33.81 0.77 -25.71
CA THR A 55 -34.20 2.00 -25.02
C THR A 55 -33.13 3.03 -25.31
N ALA A 56 -33.53 4.10 -26.00
CA ALA A 56 -32.68 5.22 -26.38
C ALA A 56 -32.07 5.87 -25.12
N LEU A 57 -30.79 5.58 -24.87
CA LEU A 57 -29.99 6.19 -23.82
C LEU A 57 -29.12 7.27 -24.44
N GLU A 58 -29.20 8.48 -23.86
CA GLU A 58 -28.24 9.57 -23.98
C GLU A 58 -26.81 9.06 -24.22
N THR A 59 -26.18 9.56 -25.28
CA THR A 59 -24.81 9.27 -25.70
C THR A 59 -23.82 9.68 -24.60
N ARG A 60 -23.58 8.77 -23.66
CA ARG A 60 -22.43 8.82 -22.76
C ARG A 60 -21.17 8.64 -23.61
N PRO A 61 -20.04 9.30 -23.28
CA PRO A 61 -18.76 8.99 -23.90
C PRO A 61 -18.48 7.50 -23.68
N ARG A 62 -18.36 6.77 -24.79
CA ARG A 62 -18.24 5.32 -24.83
C ARG A 62 -16.90 4.93 -24.19
N THR A 63 -16.95 4.09 -23.16
CA THR A 63 -15.78 3.59 -22.41
C THR A 63 -14.78 2.83 -23.29
N GLU A 64 -15.16 2.49 -24.52
CA GLU A 64 -14.33 1.82 -25.52
C GLU A 64 -13.10 2.65 -25.97
N ASP A 65 -13.14 3.98 -25.87
CA ASP A 65 -12.04 4.83 -26.36
C ASP A 65 -10.79 4.78 -25.44
N ILE A 66 -10.95 4.38 -24.17
CA ILE A 66 -9.87 4.34 -23.17
C ILE A 66 -8.89 3.18 -23.41
N PHE A 67 -9.35 2.14 -24.12
CA PHE A 67 -8.53 0.99 -24.49
C PHE A 67 -8.01 1.04 -25.93
N SER A 68 -8.22 2.18 -26.61
CA SER A 68 -7.62 2.41 -27.92
C SER A 68 -6.10 2.22 -27.85
N PRO A 69 -5.48 1.51 -28.82
CA PRO A 69 -4.03 1.34 -28.90
C PRO A 69 -3.28 2.68 -28.76
N ASP A 70 -3.81 3.75 -29.33
CA ASP A 70 -3.21 5.10 -29.28
C ASP A 70 -3.20 5.68 -27.86
N VAL A 71 -4.25 5.41 -27.08
CA VAL A 71 -4.33 5.84 -25.68
C VAL A 71 -3.35 5.07 -24.82
N LYS A 72 -3.17 3.76 -25.07
CA LYS A 72 -2.19 2.93 -24.37
C LYS A 72 -0.76 3.42 -24.62
N GLU A 73 -0.40 3.69 -25.86
CA GLU A 73 0.91 4.24 -26.21
C GLU A 73 1.15 5.60 -25.57
N LYS A 74 0.21 6.54 -25.73
CA LYS A 74 0.34 7.89 -25.17
C LYS A 74 0.53 7.84 -23.65
N ARG A 75 -0.21 6.97 -22.97
CA ARG A 75 -0.09 6.75 -21.52
C ARG A 75 1.27 6.16 -21.14
N TRP A 76 1.76 5.20 -21.91
CA TRP A 76 3.10 4.64 -21.72
C TRP A 76 4.18 5.72 -21.85
N LEU A 77 4.16 6.48 -22.93
CA LEU A 77 5.13 7.56 -23.17
C LEU A 77 5.09 8.64 -22.09
N GLN A 78 3.91 9.03 -21.62
CA GLN A 78 3.78 9.96 -20.49
C GLN A 78 4.44 9.39 -19.23
N THR A 79 4.21 8.12 -18.93
CA THR A 79 4.81 7.43 -17.78
C THR A 79 6.34 7.42 -17.86
N ILE A 80 6.89 7.18 -19.07
CA ILE A 80 8.34 7.23 -19.30
C ILE A 80 8.89 8.65 -19.14
N ALA A 81 8.19 9.67 -19.66
CA ALA A 81 8.58 11.06 -19.54
C ALA A 81 8.60 11.55 -18.09
N ASP A 82 7.53 11.27 -17.33
CA ASP A 82 7.44 11.60 -15.91
C ASP A 82 8.57 10.92 -15.11
N ARG A 83 8.88 9.66 -15.47
CA ARG A 83 9.98 8.94 -14.83
C ARG A 83 11.33 9.59 -15.12
N LYS A 84 11.62 9.93 -16.38
CA LYS A 84 12.86 10.64 -16.73
C LYS A 84 13.00 11.95 -15.96
N ALA A 85 11.91 12.70 -15.81
CA ALA A 85 11.90 13.97 -15.07
C ALA A 85 12.19 13.81 -13.57
N SER A 86 11.87 12.65 -12.99
CA SER A 86 12.14 12.36 -11.57
C SER A 86 13.58 11.89 -11.27
N LEU A 87 14.37 11.56 -12.30
CA LEU A 87 15.72 11.03 -12.12
C LEU A 87 16.77 12.14 -12.11
N THR A 88 17.80 11.95 -11.29
CA THR A 88 19.01 12.78 -11.38
C THR A 88 19.74 12.54 -12.72
N PRO A 89 20.57 13.49 -13.19
CA PRO A 89 21.35 13.29 -14.41
C PRO A 89 22.23 12.02 -14.39
N GLU A 90 22.75 11.64 -13.22
CA GLU A 90 23.55 10.42 -13.07
C GLU A 90 22.71 9.16 -13.24
N GLU A 91 21.56 9.07 -12.57
CA GLU A 91 20.66 7.93 -12.69
C GLU A 91 20.09 7.82 -14.10
N LEU A 92 19.75 8.94 -14.73
CA LEU A 92 19.30 8.99 -16.11
C LEU A 92 20.35 8.42 -17.05
N ARG A 93 21.63 8.79 -16.88
CA ARG A 93 22.75 8.22 -17.65
C ARG A 93 22.90 6.71 -17.41
N LYS A 94 22.75 6.23 -16.17
CA LYS A 94 22.79 4.79 -15.85
C LYS A 94 21.62 4.02 -16.50
N LYS A 95 20.46 4.67 -16.68
CA LYS A 95 19.24 4.09 -17.25
C LYS A 95 19.01 4.46 -18.72
N GLN A 96 19.95 5.13 -19.36
CA GLN A 96 19.81 5.64 -20.73
C GLN A 96 19.44 4.52 -21.71
N ARG A 97 20.14 3.38 -21.63
CA ARG A 97 19.88 2.21 -22.48
C ARG A 97 18.49 1.60 -22.26
N TYR A 98 18.00 1.60 -21.02
CA TYR A 98 16.63 1.16 -20.71
C TYR A 98 15.61 2.05 -21.43
N PHE A 99 15.78 3.37 -21.33
CA PHE A 99 14.87 4.32 -21.97
C PHE A 99 14.88 4.22 -23.49
N GLU A 100 16.05 4.07 -24.11
CA GLU A 100 16.17 3.85 -25.55
C GLU A 100 15.37 2.63 -26.04
N VAL A 101 15.37 1.54 -25.25
CA VAL A 101 14.64 0.31 -25.59
C VAL A 101 13.14 0.48 -25.40
N VAL A 102 12.67 1.05 -24.30
CA VAL A 102 11.22 1.18 -24.03
C VAL A 102 10.55 2.31 -24.82
N GLU A 103 11.34 3.18 -25.45
CA GLU A 103 10.88 4.21 -26.40
C GLU A 103 11.11 3.80 -27.86
N SER A 104 11.66 2.60 -28.12
CA SER A 104 11.88 2.12 -29.47
C SER A 104 10.55 1.86 -30.18
N ALA A 105 10.53 2.01 -31.51
CA ALA A 105 9.31 1.84 -32.29
C ALA A 105 8.74 0.41 -32.14
N GLU A 106 9.61 -0.58 -32.06
CA GLU A 106 9.26 -1.99 -31.89
C GLU A 106 8.65 -2.26 -30.51
N PHE A 107 9.18 -1.63 -29.45
CA PHE A 107 8.58 -1.74 -28.12
C PHE A 107 7.22 -1.05 -28.05
N LEU A 108 7.08 0.13 -28.66
CA LEU A 108 5.79 0.83 -28.70
C LEU A 108 4.74 0.05 -29.51
N GLU A 109 5.14 -0.60 -30.61
CA GLU A 109 4.26 -1.52 -31.35
C GLU A 109 3.82 -2.70 -30.48
N LEU A 110 4.75 -3.28 -29.71
CA LEU A 110 4.45 -4.33 -28.73
C LEU A 110 3.40 -3.85 -27.70
N VAL A 111 3.54 -2.63 -27.16
CA VAL A 111 2.57 -2.02 -26.25
C VAL A 111 1.21 -1.76 -26.92
N ARG A 112 1.20 -1.22 -28.15
CA ARG A 112 -0.03 -0.97 -28.93
C ARG A 112 -0.82 -2.26 -29.16
N ASN A 113 -0.10 -3.35 -29.43
CA ASN A 113 -0.69 -4.68 -29.66
C ASN A 113 -1.18 -5.36 -28.36
N GLY A 114 -1.04 -4.70 -27.21
CA GLY A 114 -1.51 -5.21 -25.94
C GLY A 114 -0.65 -6.35 -25.41
N ALA A 115 0.65 -6.35 -25.71
CA ALA A 115 1.55 -7.35 -25.20
C ALA A 115 1.57 -7.37 -23.67
N ASN A 116 1.54 -8.57 -23.11
CA ASN A 116 1.57 -8.76 -21.68
C ASN A 116 2.95 -8.43 -21.08
N MET A 117 3.07 -8.44 -19.75
CA MET A 117 4.34 -8.13 -19.08
C MET A 117 5.47 -9.10 -19.46
N ASP A 118 5.19 -10.38 -19.64
CA ASP A 118 6.20 -11.39 -20.00
C ASP A 118 6.76 -11.16 -21.41
N GLU A 119 5.90 -10.82 -22.37
CA GLU A 119 6.31 -10.46 -23.74
C GLU A 119 7.19 -9.22 -23.76
N ARG A 120 6.83 -8.19 -22.99
CA ARG A 120 7.65 -6.99 -22.82
C ARG A 120 8.98 -7.28 -22.14
N HIS A 121 8.99 -8.13 -21.12
CA HIS A 121 10.21 -8.58 -20.45
C HIS A 121 11.11 -9.39 -21.38
N ASN A 122 10.54 -10.28 -22.21
CA ASN A 122 11.28 -11.03 -23.22
C ASN A 122 11.93 -10.09 -24.23
N PHE A 123 11.16 -9.13 -24.78
CA PHE A 123 11.70 -8.14 -25.70
C PHE A 123 12.87 -7.36 -25.08
N MET A 124 12.71 -6.86 -23.85
CA MET A 124 13.79 -6.12 -23.17
C MET A 124 15.02 -6.99 -22.92
N ALA A 125 14.83 -8.26 -22.54
CA ALA A 125 15.92 -9.21 -22.36
C ALA A 125 16.65 -9.50 -23.70
N ASP A 126 15.92 -9.63 -24.80
CA ASP A 126 16.49 -9.82 -26.14
C ASP A 126 17.29 -8.58 -26.61
N GLN A 127 16.96 -7.39 -26.11
CA GLN A 127 17.74 -6.17 -26.29
C GLN A 127 18.95 -6.04 -25.35
N GLY A 128 19.23 -7.09 -24.55
CA GLY A 128 20.36 -7.17 -23.63
C GLY A 128 20.16 -6.44 -22.30
N LEU A 129 18.92 -6.05 -21.96
CA LEU A 129 18.63 -5.48 -20.65
C LEU A 129 18.51 -6.58 -19.59
N ASN A 130 19.04 -6.30 -18.40
CA ASN A 130 18.78 -7.15 -17.24
C ASN A 130 17.37 -6.86 -16.71
N VAL A 131 16.45 -7.79 -16.94
CA VAL A 131 15.04 -7.67 -16.53
C VAL A 131 14.76 -8.62 -15.39
N THR A 132 14.40 -8.09 -14.23
CA THR A 132 13.98 -8.90 -13.08
C THR A 132 12.57 -9.46 -13.32
N ARG A 133 12.49 -10.63 -13.97
CA ARG A 133 11.22 -11.29 -14.30
C ARG A 133 10.36 -11.62 -13.08
N ASN A 134 10.98 -11.77 -11.91
CA ASN A 134 10.30 -12.19 -10.68
C ASN A 134 9.98 -11.01 -9.75
N ILE A 135 9.96 -9.77 -10.24
CA ILE A 135 9.80 -8.61 -9.37
C ILE A 135 8.41 -8.54 -8.72
N THR A 136 7.36 -8.93 -9.44
CA THR A 136 5.99 -9.00 -8.92
C THR A 136 5.89 -9.99 -7.77
N GLU A 137 6.53 -11.16 -7.91
CA GLU A 137 6.65 -12.15 -6.85
C GLU A 137 7.48 -11.62 -5.67
N VAL A 138 8.60 -10.93 -5.92
CA VAL A 138 9.41 -10.33 -4.85
C VAL A 138 8.58 -9.33 -4.04
N PHE A 139 7.82 -8.45 -4.70
CA PHE A 139 6.91 -7.53 -4.02
C PHE A 139 5.83 -8.27 -3.25
N PHE A 140 5.15 -9.22 -3.89
CA PHE A 140 4.14 -10.02 -3.23
C PHE A 140 4.70 -10.70 -1.96
N ARG A 141 5.89 -11.29 -2.03
CA ARG A 141 6.54 -11.99 -0.91
C ARG A 141 7.04 -11.10 0.21
N ASP A 142 7.27 -9.81 -0.05
CA ASP A 142 7.61 -8.83 0.99
C ASP A 142 6.48 -8.71 2.03
N VAL A 143 5.24 -8.88 1.60
CA VAL A 143 4.04 -8.73 2.45
C VAL A 143 3.32 -10.07 2.72
N PHE A 144 3.42 -11.03 1.79
CA PHE A 144 2.80 -12.35 1.87
C PHE A 144 3.86 -13.46 1.77
N PRO A 145 4.54 -13.80 2.89
CA PRO A 145 5.66 -14.75 2.88
C PRO A 145 5.29 -16.16 2.40
N THR A 146 4.00 -16.52 2.45
CA THR A 146 3.48 -17.84 2.08
C THR A 146 2.22 -17.69 1.23
N GLY A 147 1.69 -18.80 0.69
CA GLY A 147 0.48 -18.80 -0.13
C GLY A 147 0.67 -18.23 -1.54
N THR A 148 -0.43 -18.10 -2.25
CA THR A 148 -0.55 -17.52 -3.59
C THR A 148 -1.48 -16.31 -3.52
N PRO A 149 -1.42 -15.37 -4.47
CA PRO A 149 -2.37 -14.25 -4.51
C PRO A 149 -3.84 -14.68 -4.40
N ALA A 150 -4.23 -15.82 -4.98
CA ALA A 150 -5.58 -16.36 -4.89
C ALA A 150 -6.03 -16.69 -3.45
N ASP A 151 -5.11 -17.11 -2.58
CA ASP A 151 -5.41 -17.45 -1.17
C ASP A 151 -5.86 -16.21 -0.37
N TYR A 152 -5.43 -15.02 -0.80
CA TYR A 152 -5.74 -13.74 -0.16
C TYR A 152 -6.84 -12.96 -0.88
N GLU A 153 -7.33 -13.44 -2.02
CA GLU A 153 -8.41 -12.76 -2.76
C GLU A 153 -9.67 -12.51 -1.89
N PRO A 154 -10.15 -13.46 -1.05
CA PRO A 154 -11.32 -13.20 -0.20
C PRO A 154 -11.12 -12.03 0.77
N GLU A 155 -9.93 -11.90 1.37
CA GLU A 155 -9.56 -10.78 2.26
C GLU A 155 -9.63 -9.45 1.49
N MET A 156 -9.04 -9.42 0.30
CA MET A 156 -8.96 -8.21 -0.53
C MET A 156 -10.32 -7.79 -1.07
N ARG A 157 -11.16 -8.75 -1.44
CA ARG A 157 -12.57 -8.51 -1.82
C ARG A 157 -13.35 -7.94 -0.65
N ALA A 158 -13.30 -8.57 0.52
CA ALA A 158 -14.01 -8.10 1.70
C ALA A 158 -13.61 -6.66 2.06
N LYS A 159 -12.31 -6.37 2.03
CA LYS A 159 -11.78 -5.03 2.30
C LYS A 159 -12.28 -4.00 1.29
N LEU A 160 -12.20 -4.29 0.00
CA LEU A 160 -12.69 -3.36 -1.03
C LEU A 160 -14.21 -3.18 -0.93
N SER A 161 -14.97 -4.26 -0.73
CA SER A 161 -16.41 -4.21 -0.52
C SER A 161 -16.79 -3.31 0.65
N GLN A 162 -16.09 -3.43 1.79
CA GLN A 162 -16.30 -2.55 2.95
C GLN A 162 -16.09 -1.08 2.57
N LEU A 163 -14.99 -0.74 1.91
CA LEU A 163 -14.70 0.64 1.48
C LEU A 163 -15.77 1.16 0.51
N ILE A 164 -16.24 0.34 -0.42
CA ILE A 164 -17.33 0.67 -1.35
C ILE A 164 -18.62 0.97 -0.57
N THR A 165 -18.99 0.13 0.39
CA THR A 165 -20.20 0.32 1.22
C THR A 165 -20.10 1.59 2.06
N GLU A 166 -18.97 1.84 2.72
CA GLU A 166 -18.75 3.02 3.57
C GLU A 166 -18.80 4.33 2.77
N ASN A 167 -18.38 4.32 1.51
CA ASN A 167 -18.31 5.51 0.65
C ASN A 167 -19.48 5.62 -0.35
N GLY A 168 -20.44 4.70 -0.31
CA GLY A 168 -21.62 4.71 -1.17
C GLY A 168 -21.34 4.38 -2.65
N GLY A 169 -20.27 3.64 -2.93
CA GLY A 169 -19.92 3.13 -4.26
C GLY A 169 -18.42 3.11 -4.53
N LEU A 170 -18.02 2.46 -5.63
CA LEU A 170 -16.64 2.49 -6.12
C LEU A 170 -16.27 3.88 -6.68
N THR A 171 -15.54 4.67 -5.89
CA THR A 171 -15.08 6.03 -6.23
C THR A 171 -13.56 6.11 -6.33
N LEU A 172 -13.03 7.32 -6.60
CA LEU A 172 -11.60 7.58 -6.55
C LEU A 172 -11.03 7.38 -5.16
N GLU A 173 -11.65 8.02 -4.19
CA GLU A 173 -11.22 7.99 -2.80
C GLU A 173 -11.17 6.54 -2.27
N VAL A 174 -12.13 5.69 -2.65
CA VAL A 174 -12.12 4.25 -2.32
C VAL A 174 -10.91 3.54 -2.90
N LEU A 175 -10.60 3.83 -4.16
CA LEU A 175 -9.51 3.22 -4.90
C LEU A 175 -8.13 3.68 -4.39
N GLU A 176 -7.99 4.95 -4.04
CA GLU A 176 -6.83 5.50 -3.33
C GLU A 176 -6.70 4.88 -1.94
N ALA A 177 -7.76 4.84 -1.14
CA ALA A 177 -7.74 4.24 0.20
C ALA A 177 -7.39 2.74 0.16
N PHE A 178 -7.90 2.01 -0.84
CA PHE A 178 -7.58 0.60 -1.03
C PHE A 178 -6.11 0.43 -1.40
N SER A 179 -5.60 1.21 -2.36
CA SER A 179 -4.20 1.11 -2.80
C SER A 179 -3.18 1.71 -1.82
N ALA A 180 -3.62 2.55 -0.88
CA ALA A 180 -2.80 3.06 0.21
C ALA A 180 -2.43 1.98 1.23
N ASP A 181 -3.18 0.87 1.29
CA ASP A 181 -2.78 -0.29 2.09
C ASP A 181 -1.67 -1.08 1.39
N PRO A 182 -0.48 -1.23 2.03
CA PRO A 182 0.60 -2.06 1.51
C PRO A 182 0.15 -3.48 1.15
N ARG A 183 -0.71 -4.13 1.94
CA ARG A 183 -1.18 -5.49 1.63
C ARG A 183 -1.98 -5.52 0.34
N ALA A 184 -2.93 -4.62 0.18
CA ALA A 184 -3.76 -4.53 -1.01
C ALA A 184 -2.95 -4.23 -2.27
N ILE A 185 -2.01 -3.27 -2.23
CA ILE A 185 -1.22 -2.95 -3.43
C ILE A 185 -0.25 -4.07 -3.81
N HIS A 186 0.42 -4.72 -2.85
CA HIS A 186 1.31 -5.85 -3.16
C HIS A 186 0.51 -7.07 -3.63
N TRP A 187 -0.70 -7.26 -3.12
CA TRP A 187 -1.62 -8.26 -3.64
C TRP A 187 -2.06 -7.96 -5.08
N ILE A 188 -2.45 -6.72 -5.41
CA ILE A 188 -2.79 -6.32 -6.79
C ILE A 188 -1.61 -6.60 -7.72
N ILE A 189 -0.39 -6.23 -7.31
CA ILE A 189 0.83 -6.46 -8.10
C ILE A 189 1.05 -7.96 -8.34
N GLY A 190 0.88 -8.80 -7.31
CA GLY A 190 1.03 -10.25 -7.40
C GLY A 190 -0.07 -10.92 -8.25
N GLN A 191 -1.34 -10.63 -7.95
CA GLN A 191 -2.51 -11.22 -8.61
C GLN A 191 -2.56 -10.89 -10.10
N PHE A 192 -2.28 -9.64 -10.46
CA PHE A 192 -2.38 -9.15 -11.84
C PHE A 192 -1.02 -9.07 -12.53
N GLN A 193 0.04 -9.59 -11.92
CA GLN A 193 1.41 -9.67 -12.46
C GLN A 193 1.93 -8.34 -13.05
N GLY A 194 1.53 -7.20 -12.47
CA GLY A 194 1.89 -5.88 -12.98
C GLY A 194 1.15 -5.44 -14.26
N ASP A 195 0.27 -6.28 -14.82
CA ASP A 195 -0.47 -6.01 -16.05
C ASP A 195 -1.87 -5.41 -15.82
N TYR A 196 -2.10 -4.89 -14.62
CA TYR A 196 -3.39 -4.38 -14.17
C TYR A 196 -3.90 -3.17 -14.97
N ALA A 197 -3.02 -2.41 -15.62
CA ALA A 197 -3.40 -1.20 -16.37
C ALA A 197 -3.75 -1.45 -17.85
N LEU A 198 -3.28 -2.54 -18.47
CA LEU A 198 -3.33 -2.69 -19.93
C LEU A 198 -4.35 -3.72 -20.41
N ASN A 199 -4.62 -4.76 -19.62
CA ASN A 199 -5.55 -5.84 -19.99
C ASN A 199 -6.96 -5.69 -19.40
N GLY A 200 -7.16 -4.71 -18.51
CA GLY A 200 -8.45 -4.44 -17.89
C GLY A 200 -8.95 -5.51 -16.93
N GLU A 201 -8.16 -6.55 -16.63
CA GLU A 201 -8.52 -7.61 -15.66
C GLU A 201 -8.76 -7.03 -14.26
N LEU A 202 -7.91 -6.10 -13.81
CA LEU A 202 -8.17 -5.37 -12.56
C LEU A 202 -9.50 -4.61 -12.64
N THR A 203 -9.80 -3.95 -13.75
CA THR A 203 -11.08 -3.24 -13.95
C THR A 203 -12.27 -4.18 -13.86
N LYS A 204 -12.20 -5.35 -14.52
CA LYS A 204 -13.26 -6.37 -14.45
C LYS A 204 -13.44 -6.85 -13.01
N TRP A 205 -12.34 -7.11 -12.30
CA TRP A 205 -12.37 -7.52 -10.89
C TRP A 205 -12.99 -6.44 -9.99
N LEU A 206 -12.60 -5.18 -10.15
CA LEU A 206 -13.15 -4.04 -9.39
C LEU A 206 -14.66 -3.89 -9.62
N ILE A 207 -15.12 -3.98 -10.88
CA ILE A 207 -16.55 -3.93 -11.24
C ILE A 207 -17.31 -5.12 -10.63
N ASP A 208 -16.73 -6.32 -10.66
CA ASP A 208 -17.33 -7.51 -10.06
C ASP A 208 -17.51 -7.36 -8.53
N VAL A 209 -16.51 -6.78 -7.84
CA VAL A 209 -16.62 -6.48 -6.40
C VAL A 209 -17.70 -5.43 -6.15
N ASP A 210 -17.73 -4.33 -6.89
CA ASP A 210 -18.74 -3.26 -6.74
C ASP A 210 -20.17 -3.80 -6.94
N GLN A 211 -20.41 -4.55 -8.03
CA GLN A 211 -21.72 -5.14 -8.31
C GLN A 211 -22.20 -6.11 -7.21
N LYS A 212 -21.28 -6.87 -6.61
CA LYS A 212 -21.60 -7.80 -5.53
C LYS A 212 -21.75 -7.12 -4.17
N SER A 213 -21.15 -5.95 -3.97
CA SER A 213 -21.23 -5.18 -2.71
C SER A 213 -22.55 -4.46 -2.52
N ILE A 214 -23.27 -4.17 -3.62
CA ILE A 214 -24.55 -3.45 -3.62
C ILE A 214 -25.72 -4.40 -3.31
N LEU A 215 -25.52 -5.71 -3.42
CA LEU A 215 -26.56 -6.67 -3.02
C LEU A 215 -26.67 -6.61 -1.49
N PRO A 216 -27.82 -6.15 -0.94
CA PRO A 216 -28.00 -6.18 0.49
C PRO A 216 -27.76 -7.62 0.92
N GLU A 217 -26.84 -7.85 1.86
CA GLU A 217 -26.78 -9.12 2.57
C GLU A 217 -28.21 -9.35 3.02
N THR A 218 -28.90 -10.25 2.31
CA THR A 218 -30.26 -10.60 2.64
C THR A 218 -30.09 -11.07 4.06
N PRO A 219 -30.68 -10.37 5.06
CA PRO A 219 -30.39 -10.67 6.45
C PRO A 219 -30.56 -12.17 6.53
N ARG A 220 -29.47 -12.87 6.89
CA ARG A 220 -29.58 -14.27 7.26
C ARG A 220 -30.56 -14.20 8.41
N VAL A 221 -31.84 -14.37 8.08
CA VAL A 221 -32.83 -14.80 9.02
C VAL A 221 -32.24 -16.13 9.39
N ASP A 222 -31.45 -16.12 10.47
CA ASP A 222 -31.23 -17.26 11.30
C ASP A 222 -32.64 -17.70 11.65
N THR A 223 -33.22 -18.47 10.73
CA THR A 223 -34.43 -19.21 10.96
C THR A 223 -33.93 -20.17 12.00
N ILE A 224 -34.10 -19.77 13.26
CA ILE A 224 -34.05 -20.61 14.42
C ILE A 224 -34.99 -21.74 14.04
N ALA A 225 -34.42 -22.78 13.46
CA ALA A 225 -35.10 -24.02 13.16
C ALA A 225 -35.45 -24.52 14.55
N LYS A 226 -36.67 -24.20 14.96
CA LYS A 226 -37.30 -24.70 16.17
C LYS A 226 -37.02 -26.21 16.15
N PRO A 227 -36.23 -26.75 17.09
CA PRO A 227 -35.97 -28.17 17.10
C PRO A 227 -37.28 -28.84 17.47
N ASN A 228 -38.03 -29.27 16.46
CA ASN A 228 -39.15 -30.17 16.64
C ASN A 228 -38.58 -31.59 16.74
N ALA A 229 -37.84 -31.83 17.83
CA ALA A 229 -37.35 -33.14 18.21
C ALA A 229 -37.98 -33.47 19.57
N THR A 230 -39.22 -33.95 19.53
CA THR A 230 -39.69 -34.90 20.55
C THR A 230 -38.88 -36.18 20.35
N SER A 231 -37.69 -36.23 20.96
CA SER A 231 -36.98 -37.47 21.23
C SER A 231 -36.92 -37.62 22.73
N GLN A 232 -37.66 -38.61 23.23
CA GLN A 232 -37.59 -39.10 24.59
C GLN A 232 -36.17 -39.62 24.84
N ILE A 233 -35.36 -38.83 25.54
CA ILE A 233 -34.12 -39.31 26.14
C ILE A 233 -34.47 -39.70 27.57
N GLN A 234 -34.40 -40.99 27.82
CA GLN A 234 -34.46 -41.61 29.13
C GLN A 234 -33.20 -41.20 29.90
N GLU A 235 -33.40 -40.59 31.06
CA GLU A 235 -32.39 -40.10 31.99
C GLU A 235 -31.69 -41.26 32.72
N PRO A 236 -30.35 -41.41 32.65
CA PRO A 236 -29.59 -42.14 33.65
C PRO A 236 -28.98 -41.16 34.66
N LEU A 237 -29.26 -41.41 35.93
CA LEU A 237 -28.75 -40.72 37.13
C LEU A 237 -27.27 -40.29 37.02
N PRO A 238 -26.92 -39.06 37.40
CA PRO A 238 -25.54 -38.67 37.65
C PRO A 238 -25.07 -39.11 39.05
N ALA A 239 -23.89 -39.73 39.10
CA ALA A 239 -23.10 -39.90 40.31
C ALA A 239 -22.54 -38.53 40.78
N PRO A 240 -22.29 -38.35 42.09
CA PRO A 240 -21.82 -37.07 42.63
C PRO A 240 -20.35 -36.87 42.28
N VAL A 241 -20.02 -35.70 41.70
CA VAL A 241 -18.64 -35.27 41.47
C VAL A 241 -18.36 -34.05 42.34
N ASP A 242 -17.27 -34.15 43.08
CA ASP A 242 -16.78 -33.21 44.09
C ASP A 242 -16.62 -31.77 43.58
N ASN A 243 -17.26 -30.84 44.29
CA ASN A 243 -17.04 -29.41 44.19
C ASN A 243 -15.65 -29.05 44.75
N THR A 244 -14.66 -28.88 43.87
CA THR A 244 -13.40 -28.23 44.24
C THR A 244 -13.52 -26.73 43.98
N THR A 245 -13.75 -25.98 45.05
CA THR A 245 -13.78 -24.52 45.09
C THR A 245 -12.40 -23.94 44.73
N VAL A 246 -12.27 -23.38 43.52
CA VAL A 246 -11.13 -22.54 43.15
C VAL A 246 -11.43 -21.10 43.60
N LYS A 247 -10.72 -20.64 44.63
CA LYS A 247 -10.72 -19.24 45.09
C LYS A 247 -9.99 -18.37 44.06
N VAL A 248 -10.71 -17.45 43.42
CA VAL A 248 -10.15 -16.36 42.64
C VAL A 248 -9.82 -15.20 43.60
N PRO A 249 -8.59 -14.64 43.61
CA PRO A 249 -8.28 -13.47 44.42
C PRO A 249 -8.96 -12.21 43.87
N GLN A 250 -9.69 -11.52 44.75
CA GLN A 250 -10.21 -10.17 44.54
C GLN A 250 -9.06 -9.17 44.62
N GLU A 251 -8.82 -8.42 43.56
CA GLU A 251 -7.97 -7.21 43.61
C GLU A 251 -8.78 -6.04 44.17
N THR A 252 -8.20 -5.44 45.21
CA THR A 252 -8.72 -4.30 45.95
C THR A 252 -8.36 -3.01 45.20
N PHE A 253 -9.36 -2.30 44.67
CA PHE A 253 -9.17 -0.94 44.16
C PHE A 253 -9.10 0.06 45.32
N HIS A 254 -8.00 0.79 45.42
CA HIS A 254 -7.88 1.98 46.27
C HIS A 254 -8.46 3.20 45.55
N ASN A 255 -9.47 3.80 46.17
CA ASN A 255 -9.95 5.14 45.87
C ASN A 255 -9.11 6.16 46.64
N GLU A 256 -8.44 7.07 45.92
CA GLU A 256 -7.96 8.34 46.50
C GLU A 256 -8.81 9.50 45.97
N THR A 257 -9.62 10.02 46.89
CA THR A 257 -10.08 11.42 47.03
C THR A 257 -8.92 12.37 46.70
N GLY A 258 -9.02 13.39 45.83
CA GLY A 258 -10.02 14.45 45.76
C GLY A 258 -9.37 15.74 46.30
N GLU A 259 -8.92 16.65 45.42
CA GLU A 259 -8.68 18.06 45.75
C GLU A 259 -9.20 18.97 44.63
N ASP A 260 -9.97 19.94 45.08
CA ASP A 260 -10.73 20.97 44.37
C ASP A 260 -10.08 22.30 44.73
N ILE A 261 -9.54 23.07 43.78
CA ILE A 261 -9.46 24.54 43.94
C ILE A 261 -9.52 25.24 42.57
N THR A 262 -10.54 26.06 42.45
CA THR A 262 -10.83 27.05 41.41
C THR A 262 -9.87 28.25 41.52
N THR A 263 -9.29 28.75 40.42
CA THR A 263 -8.89 30.18 40.30
C THR A 263 -8.87 30.59 38.83
N ILE A 264 -9.83 31.45 38.46
CA ILE A 264 -9.91 32.12 37.16
C ILE A 264 -9.23 33.48 37.31
N THR A 265 -8.18 33.71 36.53
CA THR A 265 -7.49 35.01 36.45
C THR A 265 -7.97 35.76 35.20
N PRO A 266 -8.29 37.07 35.29
CA PRO A 266 -8.87 37.82 34.18
C PRO A 266 -7.82 38.20 33.12
N ILE A 267 -8.25 38.17 31.86
CA ILE A 267 -7.50 38.56 30.67
C ILE A 267 -7.47 40.10 30.60
N PRO A 268 -6.28 40.75 30.56
CA PRO A 268 -6.20 42.16 30.20
C PRO A 268 -6.18 42.31 28.66
N GLU A 269 -7.18 43.02 28.14
CA GLU A 269 -7.13 43.64 26.82
C GLU A 269 -6.01 44.70 26.81
N GLY A 270 -5.07 44.57 25.89
CA GLY A 270 -3.93 45.46 25.77
C GLY A 270 -3.21 45.24 24.45
N ASN A 271 -3.79 45.82 23.40
CA ASN A 271 -3.23 45.95 22.06
C ASN A 271 -1.90 46.75 22.10
N ILE A 272 -1.09 46.56 21.05
CA ILE A 272 0.07 47.37 20.60
C ILE A 272 1.46 46.68 20.74
N ASP A 273 2.01 46.35 19.56
CA ASP A 273 3.45 46.25 19.19
C ASP A 273 4.14 44.88 19.06
N LEU A 274 3.44 43.83 18.62
CA LEU A 274 4.07 42.55 18.20
C LEU A 274 4.46 42.50 16.71
N GLU A 275 3.93 43.39 15.88
CA GLU A 275 4.17 43.38 14.43
C GLU A 275 5.49 44.08 14.03
N ALA A 276 6.02 44.95 14.91
CA ALA A 276 7.33 45.57 14.73
C ALA A 276 8.49 44.61 15.09
N GLU A 277 8.31 43.72 16.07
CA GLU A 277 9.31 42.69 16.38
C GLU A 277 9.35 41.56 15.33
N PHE A 278 8.20 41.26 14.71
CA PHE A 278 8.11 40.22 13.67
C PHE A 278 8.83 40.60 12.37
N ARG A 279 8.88 41.90 12.00
CA ARG A 279 9.65 42.36 10.83
C ARG A 279 11.16 42.36 11.04
N LYS A 280 11.64 42.29 12.28
CA LYS A 280 13.08 42.24 12.59
C LYS A 280 13.71 40.89 12.24
N TRP A 281 12.92 39.82 12.18
CA TRP A 281 13.38 38.47 11.83
C TRP A 281 13.43 38.17 10.33
N PHE A 282 12.81 39.01 9.49
CA PHE A 282 12.72 38.79 8.03
C PHE A 282 13.52 39.80 7.20
N THR A 283 14.38 40.61 7.82
CA THR A 283 15.30 41.49 7.09
C THR A 283 16.65 40.77 6.96
N PRO A 284 17.09 40.40 5.74
CA PRO A 284 18.34 39.66 5.56
C PRO A 284 19.53 40.61 5.69
N GLU A 285 19.97 40.87 6.93
CA GLU A 285 21.35 41.27 7.15
C GLU A 285 22.23 40.04 7.05
N SER A 286 23.02 39.98 5.99
CA SER A 286 24.05 38.96 5.82
C SER A 286 25.18 39.21 6.82
N PRO A 287 25.52 38.22 7.66
CA PRO A 287 26.94 37.93 7.83
C PRO A 287 27.26 36.43 7.73
N LYS A 288 28.22 36.15 6.84
CA LYS A 288 29.34 35.21 6.96
C LYS A 288 29.22 34.02 7.93
N THR A 289 29.23 32.84 7.30
CA THR A 289 29.90 31.60 7.74
C THR A 289 29.65 31.14 9.17
N SER A 290 28.58 30.37 9.34
CA SER A 290 28.54 29.25 10.28
C SER A 290 27.88 28.08 9.56
N GLU A 291 28.69 27.17 9.04
CA GLU A 291 28.23 25.92 8.42
C GLU A 291 27.64 25.01 9.50
N PHE A 292 26.33 25.11 9.73
CA PHE A 292 25.61 24.04 10.39
C PHE A 292 25.38 22.92 9.37
N PRO A 293 25.76 21.66 9.69
CA PRO A 293 25.49 20.53 8.82
C PRO A 293 23.98 20.43 8.57
N THR A 294 23.57 20.45 7.31
CA THR A 294 22.18 20.22 6.90
C THR A 294 21.77 18.80 7.30
N GLU A 295 20.50 18.56 7.65
CA GLU A 295 20.01 17.25 8.13
C GLU A 295 20.39 16.07 7.22
N LYS A 296 20.39 16.32 5.90
CA LYS A 296 20.82 15.37 4.89
C LYS A 296 22.30 14.98 5.00
N THR A 297 23.15 15.92 5.40
CA THR A 297 24.59 15.72 5.62
C THR A 297 24.86 14.94 6.90
N VAL A 298 24.03 15.15 7.94
CA VAL A 298 24.11 14.40 9.21
C VAL A 298 23.69 12.94 9.00
N GLU A 299 22.57 12.70 8.29
CA GLU A 299 22.16 11.34 7.94
C GLU A 299 23.27 10.64 7.16
N THR A 300 23.73 11.22 6.05
CA THR A 300 24.73 10.57 5.18
C THR A 300 26.03 10.23 5.94
N ALA A 301 26.49 11.12 6.83
CA ALA A 301 27.67 10.87 7.66
C ALA A 301 27.43 9.80 8.75
N LEU A 302 26.20 9.69 9.28
CA LEU A 302 25.80 8.63 10.20
C LEU A 302 25.89 7.25 9.53
N TRP A 303 25.44 7.17 8.27
CA TRP A 303 25.40 5.93 7.49
C TRP A 303 26.79 5.43 7.07
N GLU A 304 27.79 6.32 6.95
CA GLU A 304 29.16 5.94 6.60
C GLU A 304 29.94 5.31 7.76
N HIS A 305 29.62 5.66 9.02
CA HIS A 305 30.41 5.23 10.19
C HIS A 305 29.81 4.03 10.94
N VAL A 306 28.58 3.64 10.62
CA VAL A 306 27.90 2.52 11.28
C VAL A 306 27.89 1.33 10.34
N SER A 307 28.51 0.22 10.77
CA SER A 307 28.42 -1.05 10.03
C SER A 307 26.95 -1.43 9.84
N SER A 308 26.58 -1.85 8.63
CA SER A 308 25.19 -2.23 8.28
C SER A 308 24.56 -3.19 9.29
N GLU A 309 25.32 -4.15 9.81
CA GLU A 309 24.84 -5.12 10.79
C GLU A 309 24.42 -4.49 12.14
N ARG A 310 25.21 -3.54 12.67
CA ARG A 310 24.89 -2.82 13.92
C ARG A 310 23.60 -2.05 13.78
N LEU A 311 23.41 -1.40 12.63
CA LEU A 311 22.21 -0.65 12.36
C LEU A 311 20.99 -1.56 12.20
N THR A 312 21.09 -2.65 11.42
CA THR A 312 19.99 -3.61 11.27
C THR A 312 19.54 -4.11 12.63
N ARG A 313 20.48 -4.47 13.52
CA ARG A 313 20.19 -4.90 14.88
C ARG A 313 19.48 -3.81 15.70
N ALA A 314 19.88 -2.56 15.54
CA ALA A 314 19.24 -1.43 16.21
C ALA A 314 17.81 -1.19 15.72
N MET A 315 17.57 -1.21 14.41
CA MET A 315 16.25 -1.07 13.83
C MET A 315 15.34 -2.24 14.22
N THR A 316 15.85 -3.47 14.25
CA THR A 316 15.11 -4.64 14.77
C THR A 316 14.72 -4.44 16.24
N THR A 317 15.63 -3.92 17.07
CA THR A 317 15.36 -3.66 18.49
C THR A 317 14.30 -2.58 18.67
N LEU A 318 14.35 -1.50 17.90
CA LEU A 318 13.35 -0.43 17.92
C LEU A 318 11.99 -0.91 17.43
N ASN A 319 11.93 -1.70 16.36
CA ASN A 319 10.68 -2.24 15.83
C ASN A 319 10.05 -3.28 16.77
N GLN A 320 10.86 -4.09 17.46
CA GLN A 320 10.37 -5.14 18.34
C GLN A 320 9.80 -4.60 19.66
N TYR A 321 10.37 -3.53 20.20
CA TYR A 321 10.03 -3.01 21.53
C TYR A 321 9.40 -1.62 21.52
N GLY A 322 9.29 -0.98 20.36
CA GLY A 322 8.85 0.41 20.21
C GLY A 322 9.97 1.42 20.44
N PRO A 323 9.75 2.72 20.11
CA PRO A 323 10.79 3.73 20.09
C PRO A 323 11.41 4.01 21.48
N GLN A 324 10.57 4.08 22.53
CA GLN A 324 11.04 4.41 23.88
C GLN A 324 11.78 3.24 24.56
N GLU A 325 11.15 2.05 24.62
CA GLU A 325 11.74 0.86 25.24
C GLU A 325 12.88 0.28 24.38
N GLY A 326 12.76 0.37 23.05
CA GLY A 326 13.83 0.02 22.12
C GLY A 326 15.07 0.90 22.32
N LEU A 327 14.92 2.22 22.46
CA LEU A 327 16.03 3.12 22.74
C LEU A 327 16.67 2.84 24.11
N ARG A 328 15.88 2.53 25.14
CA ARG A 328 16.39 2.14 26.46
C ARG A 328 17.28 0.89 26.38
N ARG A 329 16.86 -0.11 25.62
CA ARG A 329 17.64 -1.33 25.37
C ARG A 329 18.88 -1.04 24.54
N LEU A 330 18.76 -0.17 23.54
CA LEU A 330 19.89 0.26 22.71
C LEU A 330 20.96 0.97 23.54
N LYS A 331 20.59 1.84 24.49
CA LYS A 331 21.54 2.48 25.43
C LYS A 331 22.34 1.46 26.25
N THR A 332 21.80 0.27 26.47
CA THR A 332 22.47 -0.82 27.20
C THR A 332 23.37 -1.66 26.30
N SER A 333 22.93 -1.97 25.07
CA SER A 333 23.67 -2.85 24.15
C SER A 333 24.66 -2.12 23.25
N ASP A 334 24.34 -0.90 22.83
CA ASP A 334 25.13 -0.07 21.91
C ASP A 334 24.90 1.43 22.20
N PRO A 335 25.58 1.98 23.23
CA PRO A 335 25.34 3.34 23.71
C PRO A 335 25.73 4.43 22.70
N GLU A 336 26.70 4.17 21.83
CA GLU A 336 27.13 5.14 20.80
C GLU A 336 26.05 5.33 19.75
N LEU A 337 25.48 4.23 19.26
CA LEU A 337 24.40 4.28 18.27
C LEU A 337 23.10 4.82 18.89
N ALA A 338 22.84 4.53 20.16
CA ALA A 338 21.69 5.08 20.89
C ALA A 338 21.77 6.61 21.01
N LYS A 339 22.95 7.16 21.31
CA LYS A 339 23.17 8.60 21.38
C LYS A 339 22.91 9.30 20.04
N GLN A 340 23.17 8.60 18.93
CA GLN A 340 22.93 9.11 17.59
C GLN A 340 21.45 9.04 17.16
N LEU A 341 20.73 7.98 17.55
CA LEU A 341 19.32 7.77 17.18
C LEU A 341 18.32 8.53 18.05
N GLU A 342 18.66 8.81 19.32
CA GLU A 342 17.81 9.54 20.28
C GLU A 342 17.22 10.86 19.74
N PRO A 343 18.01 11.80 19.16
CA PRO A 343 17.45 13.05 18.64
C PRO A 343 16.51 12.85 17.44
N LEU A 344 16.75 11.83 16.61
CA LEU A 344 15.91 11.55 15.44
C LEU A 344 14.54 11.01 15.86
N LEU A 345 14.52 10.14 16.87
CA LEU A 345 13.28 9.56 17.40
C LEU A 345 12.43 10.61 18.14
N LEU A 346 13.06 11.51 18.89
CA LEU A 346 12.35 12.61 19.56
C LEU A 346 11.69 13.57 18.55
N LYS A 347 12.39 13.88 17.46
CA LYS A 347 11.84 14.74 16.40
C LYS A 347 10.66 14.09 15.68
N GLN A 348 10.65 12.76 15.49
CA GLN A 348 9.50 12.06 14.93
C GLN A 348 8.28 12.11 15.85
N GLN A 349 8.48 11.94 17.17
CA GLN A 349 7.41 12.03 18.16
C GLN A 349 6.80 13.42 18.32
N GLU A 350 7.51 14.49 17.94
CA GLU A 350 6.99 15.86 17.99
C GLU A 350 6.14 16.21 16.75
N ASN A 351 6.26 15.44 15.66
CA ASN A 351 5.51 15.65 14.42
C ASN A 351 4.27 14.76 14.28
N ASP A 352 4.08 13.80 15.19
CA ASP A 352 2.88 12.97 15.33
C ASP A 352 1.99 13.53 16.45
#